data_AF-A0A850NUW5-F1
#
_entry.id   AF-A0A850NUW5-F1
#
_cell.length_a   1.000
_cell.length_b   1.000
_cell.length_c   1.000
_cell.angle_alpha   90.00
_cell.angle_beta   90.00
_cell.angle_gamma   90.00
#
_symmetry.space_group_name_H-M   'P 1'
#
loop_
_entity.id
_entity.type
_entity.pdbx_description
1 polymer ?
#
loop_
_entity_poly.entity_id
_entity_poly.type
_entity_poly.pdbx_seq_one_letter_code
_entity_poly.pdbx_strand_id
1 'polypeptide(L)' 'MAKKAFVIITSSEEGKAAYGITTDDDRSVYVPPGIADALELDEFDEIEAILIQNDRENIPYKAIRARRIGEETVDTEAVG' A
#
# COMPACT_ATOMS: atom_id res chain seq x y z
N MET A 1 3.93 4.85 -18.28
CA MET A 1 5.24 4.71 -17.59
C MET A 1 5.00 4.14 -16.21
N ALA A 2 5.94 3.38 -15.65
CA ALA A 2 5.85 2.85 -14.30
C ALA A 2 6.83 3.57 -13.36
N LYS A 3 6.42 3.83 -12.11
CA LYS A 3 7.24 4.45 -11.05
C LYS A 3 7.27 3.52 -9.84
N LYS A 4 8.41 3.41 -9.16
CA LYS A 4 8.48 2.81 -7.82
C LYS A 4 8.29 3.92 -6.79
N ALA A 5 7.42 3.69 -5.80
CA ALA A 5 7.12 4.66 -4.75
C ALA A 5 6.78 3.95 -3.44
N PHE A 6 6.94 4.66 -2.32
CA PHE A 6 6.41 4.26 -1.03
C PHE A 6 4.99 4.79 -0.87
N VAL A 7 4.11 3.96 -0.32
CA VAL A 7 2.68 4.24 -0.18
C VAL A 7 2.25 3.92 1.24
N ILE A 8 1.55 4.86 1.86
CA ILE A 8 0.89 4.67 3.16
C ILE A 8 -0.56 4.33 2.88
N ILE A 9 -1.05 3.21 3.42
CA ILE A 9 -2.45 2.80 3.28
C ILE A 9 -3.32 3.68 4.17
N THR A 10 -4.31 4.32 3.57
CA THR A 10 -5.24 5.23 4.23
C THR A 10 -6.63 4.62 4.43
N SER A 11 -6.93 3.53 3.71
CA SER A 11 -8.17 2.77 3.87
C SER A 11 -8.01 1.40 3.24
N SER A 12 -8.41 0.37 3.96
CA SER A 12 -8.56 -0.99 3.46
C SER A 12 -9.85 -1.60 4.01
N GLU A 13 -10.43 -2.54 3.26
CA GLU A 13 -11.54 -3.34 3.73
C GLU A 13 -11.38 -4.76 3.16
N GLU A 14 -11.61 -5.77 3.99
CA GLU A 14 -11.43 -7.18 3.61
C GLU A 14 -12.22 -7.54 2.35
N GLY A 15 -11.56 -8.22 1.40
CA GLY A 15 -12.17 -8.57 0.11
C GLY A 15 -12.43 -7.40 -0.83
N LYS A 16 -11.97 -6.18 -0.48
CA LYS A 16 -12.04 -4.98 -1.33
C LYS A 16 -10.65 -4.43 -1.64
N ALA A 17 -10.64 -3.44 -2.54
CA ALA A 17 -9.42 -2.71 -2.84
C ALA A 17 -8.99 -1.85 -1.65
N ALA A 18 -7.68 -1.70 -1.47
CA ALA A 18 -7.11 -0.72 -0.56
C ALA A 18 -6.78 0.58 -1.31
N TYR A 19 -6.70 1.67 -0.55
CA TYR A 19 -6.33 2.99 -1.01
C TYR A 19 -5.21 3.53 -0.14
N GLY A 20 -4.31 4.28 -0.76
CA GLY A 20 -3.21 4.92 -0.05
C GLY A 20 -2.74 6.19 -0.74
N ILE A 21 -1.70 6.78 -0.18
CA ILE A 21 -1.06 8.00 -0.67
C ILE A 21 0.43 7.78 -0.88
N THR A 22 0.98 8.30 -1.98
CA THR A 22 2.44 8.26 -2.20
C THR A 22 3.13 9.23 -1.25
N THR A 23 4.27 8.83 -0.69
CA THR A 23 5.06 9.71 0.20
C THR A 23 5.88 10.74 -0.57
N ASP A 24 6.10 10.55 -1.87
CA ASP A 24 6.86 11.50 -2.70
C ASP A 24 6.03 12.73 -3.11
N ASP A 25 4.74 12.54 -3.39
CA ASP A 25 3.91 13.53 -4.09
C ASP A 25 2.46 13.62 -3.61
N ASP A 26 2.13 12.98 -2.47
CA ASP A 26 0.83 13.03 -1.80
C ASP A 26 -0.36 12.63 -2.71
N ARG A 27 -0.10 11.80 -3.73
CA ARG A 27 -1.13 11.40 -4.70
C ARG A 27 -1.77 10.09 -4.33
N SER A 28 -3.08 10.01 -4.55
CA SER A 28 -3.87 8.81 -4.27
C SER A 28 -3.46 7.63 -5.15
N VAL A 29 -3.40 6.46 -4.53
CA VAL A 29 -3.05 5.18 -5.12
C VAL A 29 -4.19 4.20 -4.91
N TYR A 30 -4.62 3.55 -5.99
CA TYR A 30 -5.50 2.39 -5.95
C TYR A 30 -4.68 1.11 -5.84
N VAL A 31 -4.93 0.31 -4.81
CA VAL A 31 -4.34 -1.02 -4.64
C VAL A 31 -5.41 -2.07 -4.93
N PRO A 32 -5.25 -2.89 -5.99
CA PRO A 32 -6.23 -3.93 -6.33
C PRO A 32 -6.49 -4.90 -5.18
N PRO A 33 -7.71 -5.44 -5.04
CA PRO A 33 -8.07 -6.35 -3.95
C PRO A 33 -7.12 -7.54 -3.86
N GLY A 34 -6.76 -8.18 -4.98
CA GLY A 34 -5.82 -9.30 -4.96
C GLY A 34 -4.41 -8.97 -4.46
N ILE A 35 -3.98 -7.70 -4.47
CA ILE A 35 -2.72 -7.27 -3.82
C ILE A 35 -2.98 -6.94 -2.36
N ALA A 36 -4.09 -6.26 -2.07
CA ALA A 36 -4.48 -5.89 -0.71
C ALA A 36 -4.70 -7.12 0.18
N ASP A 37 -5.50 -8.09 -0.28
CA ASP A 37 -5.76 -9.35 0.42
C ASP A 37 -4.49 -10.21 0.56
N ALA A 38 -3.66 -10.28 -0.49
CA ALA A 38 -2.44 -11.11 -0.45
C ALA A 38 -1.35 -10.58 0.48
N LEU A 39 -1.38 -9.28 0.78
CA LEU A 39 -0.50 -8.64 1.73
C LEU A 39 -1.21 -8.32 3.05
N GLU A 40 -2.48 -8.73 3.20
CA GLU A 40 -3.33 -8.48 4.37
C GLU A 40 -3.35 -7.00 4.80
N LEU A 41 -3.40 -6.07 3.83
CA LEU A 41 -3.15 -4.65 4.09
C LEU A 41 -4.16 -4.00 5.04
N ASP A 42 -3.63 -3.29 6.03
CA ASP A 42 -4.39 -2.52 7.03
C ASP A 42 -4.15 -1.02 6.90
N GLU A 43 -5.02 -0.21 7.52
CA GLU A 43 -4.77 1.23 7.66
C GLU A 43 -3.42 1.48 8.36
N PHE A 44 -2.68 2.47 7.86
CA PHE A 44 -1.33 2.84 8.28
C PHE A 44 -0.21 1.86 7.89
N ASP A 45 -0.51 0.79 7.16
CA ASP A 45 0.53 -0.02 6.56
C ASP A 45 1.37 0.79 5.58
N GLU A 46 2.67 0.55 5.62
CA GLU A 46 3.62 1.08 4.64
C GLU A 46 3.99 -0.01 3.63
N ILE A 47 3.87 0.32 2.35
CA ILE A 47 4.23 -0.57 1.24
C ILE A 47 5.18 0.11 0.25
N GLU A 48 6.11 -0.67 -0.31
CA GLU A 48 6.83 -0.28 -1.52
C GLU A 48 6.09 -0.85 -2.73
N ALA A 49 5.64 0.02 -3.64
CA ALA A 49 4.82 -0.38 -4.78
C ALA A 49 5.39 0.08 -6.12
N ILE A 50 5.13 -0.73 -7.16
CA ILE A 50 5.27 -0.32 -8.56
C ILE A 50 3.91 0.21 -9.02
N LEU A 51 3.89 1.49 -9.34
CA LEU A 51 2.72 2.26 -9.73
C LEU A 51 2.71 2.51 -11.24
N ILE A 52 1.54 2.43 -11.84
CA ILE A 52 1.26 2.90 -13.21
C ILE A 52 0.21 4.00 -13.16
N GLN A 53 0.16 4.81 -14.22
CA GLN A 53 -0.94 5.75 -14.40
C GLN A 53 -2.25 4.98 -14.52
N ASN A 54 -3.26 5.46 -13.80
CA ASN A 54 -4.60 4.91 -13.80
C ASN A 54 -5.48 5.73 -14.75
N ASP A 55 -6.47 5.08 -15.36
CA ASP A 55 -7.43 5.75 -16.25
C ASP A 55 -8.49 6.58 -15.49
N ARG A 56 -8.50 6.53 -14.16
CA ARG A 56 -9.44 7.27 -13.30
C ARG A 56 -8.89 8.65 -12.93
N GLU A 57 -9.61 9.71 -13.29
CA GLU A 57 -9.19 11.10 -13.01
C GLU A 57 -8.94 11.39 -11.53
N ASN A 58 -9.74 10.80 -10.63
CA ASN A 58 -9.64 11.05 -9.19
C ASN A 58 -8.60 10.19 -8.47
N ILE A 59 -8.01 9.19 -9.12
CA ILE A 59 -7.02 8.30 -8.52
C ILE A 59 -5.91 8.07 -9.52
N PRO A 60 -4.88 8.94 -9.56
CA PRO A 60 -3.93 9.01 -10.66
C PRO A 60 -3.06 7.75 -10.80
N TYR A 61 -2.90 6.97 -9.73
CA TYR A 61 -2.03 5.79 -9.72
C TYR A 61 -2.75 4.49 -9.38
N LYS A 62 -2.28 3.41 -9.97
CA LYS A 62 -2.67 2.03 -9.67
C LYS A 62 -1.43 1.21 -9.36
N ALA A 63 -1.46 0.47 -8.25
CA ALA A 63 -0.43 -0.51 -7.94
C ALA A 63 -0.58 -1.76 -8.82
N ILE A 64 0.53 -2.21 -9.40
CA ILE A 64 0.62 -3.49 -10.14
C ILE A 64 1.45 -4.54 -9.40
N ARG A 65 2.25 -4.10 -8.43
CA ARG A 65 3.04 -4.95 -7.55
C ARG A 65 3.36 -4.18 -6.28
N ALA A 66 3.36 -4.84 -5.14
CA ALA A 66 3.70 -4.23 -3.86
C ALA A 66 4.42 -5.23 -2.95
N ARG A 67 5.11 -4.72 -1.94
CA ARG A 67 5.60 -5.46 -0.78
C ARG A 67 5.49 -4.58 0.47
N ARG A 68 5.21 -5.18 1.63
CA ARG A 68 5.27 -4.48 2.92
C ARG A 68 6.70 -4.02 3.24
N ILE A 69 6.80 -2.90 3.94
CA ILE A 69 8.03 -2.32 4.47
C ILE A 69 7.75 -1.94 5.91
N GLY A 70 7.83 -2.93 6.80
CA GLY A 70 7.52 -2.72 8.20
C GLY A 70 6.91 -3.95 8.83
N GLU A 71 7.74 -4.95 9.08
CA GLU A 71 7.58 -5.80 10.25
C GLU A 71 8.94 -5.76 10.95
N GLU A 72 9.19 -4.68 11.70
CA GLU A 72 10.12 -4.83 12.81
C GLU A 72 9.33 -5.61 13.86
N THR A 73 9.51 -6.94 13.86
CA THR A 73 9.07 -7.77 14.98
C THR A 73 9.72 -7.19 16.23
N VAL A 74 8.94 -6.43 17.00
CA VAL A 74 9.27 -6.21 18.40
C VAL A 74 9.06 -7.54 19.10
N ASP A 75 10.07 -8.42 18.99
CA ASP A 75 10.24 -9.59 19.83
C ASP A 75 10.31 -9.08 21.28
N THR A 76 9.14 -8.94 21.90
CA THR A 76 9.00 -8.60 23.31
C THR A 76 9.20 -9.88 24.10
N GLU A 77 10.40 -10.45 24.01
CA GLU A 77 10.83 -11.51 24.92
C GLU A 77 11.62 -10.92 26.09
N ALA A 78 11.30 -11.47 27.27
CA ALA A 78 11.95 -11.30 28.57
C ALA A 78 11.47 -10.15 29.47
N VAL A 79 10.25 -10.33 29.98
CA VAL A 79 10.05 -10.23 31.45
C VAL A 79 10.86 -11.34 32.11
N GLY A 80 11.90 -10.98 32.87
CA GLY A 80 12.71 -11.87 33.69
C GLY A 80 13.40 -11.12 34.82
#